data_AF-F2UTC1-F1
#
_entry.id   AF-F2UTC1-F1
#
_cell.length_a   1.000
_cell.length_b   1.000
_cell.length_c   1.000
_cell.angle_alpha   90.00
_cell.angle_beta   90.00
_cell.angle_gamma   90.00
#
_symmetry.space_group_name_H-M   'P 1'
#
loop_
_entity.id
_entity.type
_entity.pdbx_description
1 polymer ?
#
loop_
_entity_poly.entity_id
_entity_poly.type
_entity_poly.pdbx_seq_one_letter_code
_entity_poly.pdbx_strand_id
1 'polypeptide(L)'
;MALLSQAWGWLSRPFRASHVPLNTAAHTRAAGADASMDVNVPKLGRSCTGSEFVQRVCQVADAVLAHHVKGRNRVDYTAVANSDAFVNWKAIAFQLQSLQLSQLSHDETMALFINVYNMATVHAIIHLGGDRFSGVLTVPKFWSTYGYLIGDHFFSLDDMEHGILRCNRAHPSSKRRTFWPTSDPRVAFLPTRFDHRIHFALVCGAR
;
A
#
# COMPACT_ATOMS: atom_id res chain seq x y z
N MET A 1 -32.45 19.48 -9.29
CA MET A 1 -31.99 18.57 -8.22
C MET A 1 -31.69 17.18 -8.80
N ALA A 2 -30.57 17.03 -9.51
CA ALA A 2 -30.20 15.74 -10.13
C ALA A 2 -28.68 15.60 -10.35
N LEU A 3 -27.86 15.94 -9.34
CA LEU A 3 -26.39 15.81 -9.41
C LEU A 3 -25.76 15.21 -8.13
N LEU A 4 -26.52 14.43 -7.36
CA LEU A 4 -26.01 13.76 -6.15
C LEU A 4 -26.37 12.26 -6.06
N SER A 5 -26.66 11.62 -7.20
CA SER A 5 -27.10 10.20 -7.21
C SER A 5 -26.08 9.21 -7.79
N GLN A 6 -24.91 9.64 -8.30
CA GLN A 6 -23.93 8.71 -8.88
C GLN A 6 -22.71 8.41 -7.98
N ALA A 7 -22.63 9.01 -6.79
CA ALA A 7 -21.50 8.81 -5.87
C ALA A 7 -21.64 7.58 -4.94
N TRP A 8 -22.79 6.89 -4.94
CA TRP A 8 -23.09 5.84 -3.95
C TRP A 8 -22.86 4.40 -4.43
N GLY A 9 -22.43 4.19 -5.69
CA GLY A 9 -22.07 2.87 -6.22
C GLY A 9 -20.66 2.38 -5.87
N TRP A 10 -19.86 3.19 -5.18
CA TRP A 10 -18.42 2.95 -4.92
C TRP A 10 -18.13 2.23 -3.59
N LEU A 11 -19.12 2.09 -2.69
CA LEU A 11 -18.93 1.66 -1.30
C LEU A 11 -18.99 0.14 -1.07
N SER A 12 -19.07 -0.68 -2.12
CA SER A 12 -19.25 -2.14 -1.99
C SER A 12 -18.18 -2.99 -2.66
N ARG A 13 -17.06 -2.41 -3.11
CA ARG A 13 -15.94 -3.16 -3.70
C ARG A 13 -14.64 -2.92 -2.93
N PRO A 14 -13.91 -3.97 -2.54
CA PRO A 14 -12.60 -3.82 -1.94
C PRO A 14 -11.70 -3.01 -2.86
N PHE A 15 -10.80 -2.21 -2.28
CA PHE A 15 -9.78 -1.46 -2.98
C PHE A 15 -8.92 -2.45 -3.81
N ARG A 16 -9.33 -2.68 -5.06
CA ARG A 16 -8.56 -3.31 -6.13
C ARG A 16 -8.08 -2.16 -7.00
N ALA A 17 -6.77 -1.93 -7.04
CA ALA A 17 -6.15 -0.77 -7.66
C ALA A 17 -6.37 -0.62 -9.19
N SER A 18 -7.32 -1.33 -9.80
CA SER A 18 -7.75 -1.10 -11.19
C SER A 18 -8.67 0.11 -11.37
N HIS A 19 -9.16 0.72 -10.28
CA HIS A 19 -10.14 1.83 -10.35
C HIS A 19 -9.85 2.99 -9.39
N VAL A 20 -8.61 3.47 -9.33
CA VAL A 20 -8.32 4.78 -8.73
C VAL A 20 -8.39 5.83 -9.84
N PRO A 21 -9.50 6.58 -10.00
CA PRO A 21 -9.49 7.70 -10.93
C PRO A 21 -8.45 8.72 -10.45
N LEU A 22 -7.51 9.06 -11.35
CA LEU A 22 -6.64 10.22 -11.20
C LEU A 22 -7.51 11.48 -11.32
N ASN A 23 -8.24 11.85 -10.27
CA ASN A 23 -8.96 13.12 -10.29
C ASN A 23 -7.93 14.26 -10.20
N THR A 24 -7.57 14.80 -11.36
CA THR A 24 -6.63 15.92 -11.53
C THR A 24 -7.31 17.28 -11.39
N ALA A 25 -8.61 17.32 -11.05
CA ALA A 25 -9.39 18.54 -10.97
C ALA A 25 -9.95 18.75 -9.55
N ALA A 26 -9.13 19.32 -8.65
CA ALA A 26 -9.57 20.19 -7.54
C ALA A 26 -8.36 20.64 -6.68
N HIS A 27 -7.50 21.50 -7.21
CA HIS A 27 -6.60 22.31 -6.38
C HIS A 27 -6.80 23.78 -6.69
N THR A 28 -7.79 24.39 -6.05
CA THR A 28 -7.83 25.84 -5.89
C THR A 28 -6.92 26.20 -4.72
N ARG A 29 -5.79 26.85 -5.03
CA ARG A 29 -4.77 27.33 -4.07
C ARG A 29 -5.41 28.13 -2.93
N ALA A 30 -5.18 27.71 -1.69
CA ALA A 30 -5.14 28.61 -0.56
C ALA A 30 -3.67 28.96 -0.29
N ALA A 31 -3.32 30.23 -0.46
CA ALA A 31 -1.99 30.75 -0.21
C ALA A 31 -1.72 30.83 1.30
N GLY A 32 -0.65 30.20 1.76
CA GLY A 32 -0.16 30.30 3.13
C GLY A 32 1.11 29.46 3.27
N ALA A 33 2.21 30.11 3.64
CA ALA A 33 3.57 29.59 3.56
C ALA A 33 3.82 28.31 4.36
N ASP A 34 4.29 27.26 3.70
CA ASP A 34 5.19 26.24 4.24
C ASP A 34 6.04 25.69 3.09
N ALA A 35 7.28 25.33 3.38
CA ALA A 35 8.33 25.03 2.41
C ALA A 35 7.93 23.91 1.45
N SER A 36 7.52 24.31 0.24
CA SER A 36 7.28 23.44 -0.89
C SER A 36 8.61 22.83 -1.36
N MET A 37 8.96 21.67 -0.81
CA MET A 37 9.73 20.71 -1.57
C MET A 37 8.80 20.18 -2.65
N ASP A 38 8.96 20.67 -3.87
CA ASP A 38 8.41 20.03 -5.06
C ASP A 38 8.94 18.58 -5.08
N VAL A 39 8.16 17.64 -4.54
CA VAL A 39 8.44 16.21 -4.68
C VAL A 39 8.07 15.84 -6.12
N ASN A 40 8.89 16.30 -7.07
CA ASN A 40 8.85 15.91 -8.47
C ASN A 40 9.32 14.45 -8.53
N VAL A 41 8.44 13.51 -8.20
CA VAL A 41 8.69 12.08 -8.41
C VAL A 41 8.69 11.87 -9.92
N PRO A 42 9.83 11.59 -10.57
CA PRO A 42 9.89 11.53 -12.02
C PRO A 42 8.97 10.42 -12.54
N LYS A 43 8.16 10.71 -13.56
CA LYS A 43 7.36 9.70 -14.27
C LYS A 43 8.27 8.53 -14.65
N LEU A 44 7.84 7.30 -14.37
CA LEU A 44 8.62 6.11 -14.67
C LEU A 44 9.02 6.10 -16.15
N GLY A 45 10.33 6.16 -16.43
CA GLY A 45 10.86 5.72 -17.71
C GLY A 45 10.67 4.22 -17.85
N ARG A 46 10.54 3.73 -19.08
CA ARG A 46 10.22 2.32 -19.43
C ARG A 46 11.21 1.25 -18.93
N SER A 47 12.28 1.63 -18.23
CA SER A 47 13.29 0.72 -17.69
C SER A 47 13.73 1.25 -16.33
N CYS A 48 13.02 0.84 -15.27
CA CYS A 48 13.57 0.91 -13.93
C CYS A 48 13.88 -0.50 -13.44
N THR A 49 15.01 -0.68 -12.77
CA THR A 49 15.34 -1.96 -12.12
C THR A 49 14.43 -2.21 -10.91
N GLY A 50 14.37 -3.45 -10.44
CA GLY A 50 13.66 -3.79 -9.20
C GLY A 50 14.09 -2.91 -8.02
N SER A 51 15.41 -2.77 -7.85
CA SER A 51 16.01 -1.91 -6.82
C SER A 51 15.58 -0.43 -6.90
N GLU A 52 15.54 0.15 -8.10
CA GLU A 52 15.11 1.54 -8.29
C GLU A 52 13.64 1.73 -7.95
N PHE A 53 12.80 0.74 -8.27
CA PHE A 53 11.40 0.78 -7.89
C PHE A 53 11.23 0.68 -6.38
N VAL A 54 11.92 -0.26 -5.73
CA VAL A 54 11.91 -0.39 -4.26
C VAL A 54 12.34 0.92 -3.60
N GLN A 55 13.40 1.56 -4.09
CA GLN A 55 13.88 2.83 -3.55
C GLN A 55 12.83 3.95 -3.67
N ARG A 56 12.08 4.01 -4.78
CA ARG A 56 10.98 4.98 -4.96
C ARG A 56 9.83 4.74 -3.99
N VAL A 57 9.46 3.48 -3.78
CA VAL A 57 8.45 3.09 -2.80
C VAL A 57 8.89 3.56 -1.40
N CYS A 58 10.15 3.34 -1.01
CA CYS A 58 10.71 3.87 0.25
C CYS A 58 10.59 5.39 0.33
N GLN A 59 11.06 6.11 -0.71
CA GLN A 59 11.07 7.57 -0.72
C GLN A 59 9.69 8.19 -0.52
N VAL A 60 8.66 7.61 -1.15
CA VAL A 60 7.30 8.12 -0.98
C VAL A 60 6.69 7.75 0.37
N ALA A 61 7.00 6.56 0.90
CA ALA A 61 6.62 6.20 2.26
C ALA A 61 7.25 7.16 3.29
N ASP A 62 8.54 7.47 3.14
CA ASP A 62 9.25 8.41 4.00
C ASP A 62 8.70 9.82 3.89
N ALA A 63 8.43 10.31 2.67
CA ALA A 63 7.86 11.64 2.44
C ALA A 63 6.48 11.80 3.10
N VAL A 64 5.64 10.75 3.07
CA VAL A 64 4.34 10.78 3.74
C VAL A 64 4.49 10.75 5.26
N LEU A 65 5.45 10.03 5.81
CA LEU A 65 5.62 9.92 7.26
C LEU A 65 6.35 11.13 7.87
N ALA A 66 7.32 11.72 7.16
CA ALA A 66 8.15 12.81 7.70
C ALA A 66 7.34 14.08 8.03
N HIS A 67 6.29 14.37 7.26
CA HIS A 67 5.54 15.63 7.36
C HIS A 67 4.16 15.51 8.01
N HIS A 68 3.73 14.28 8.32
CA HIS A 68 2.36 14.03 8.77
C HIS A 68 2.28 13.22 10.07
N VAL A 69 3.29 13.30 10.93
CA VAL A 69 3.23 12.76 12.29
C VAL A 69 2.89 13.88 13.27
N LYS A 70 1.73 13.77 13.92
CA LYS A 70 1.26 14.65 14.99
C LYS A 70 1.66 14.11 16.36
N GLY A 71 2.22 14.97 17.21
CA GLY A 71 2.35 14.75 18.67
C GLY A 71 2.98 13.40 19.04
N ARG A 72 2.29 12.60 19.88
CA ARG A 72 2.73 11.29 20.41
C ARG A 72 2.83 10.17 19.34
N ASN A 73 3.61 10.36 18.28
CA ASN A 73 3.84 9.41 17.19
C ASN A 73 2.56 8.93 16.47
N ARG A 74 1.57 9.82 16.28
CA ARG A 74 0.37 9.48 15.50
C ARG A 74 0.45 10.05 14.10
N VAL A 75 0.24 9.21 13.09
CA VAL A 75 0.06 9.67 11.71
C VAL A 75 -1.28 10.40 11.59
N ASP A 76 -1.23 11.62 11.08
CA ASP A 76 -2.36 12.47 10.69
C ASP A 76 -2.87 12.05 9.33
N TYR A 77 -3.75 11.05 9.31
CA TYR A 77 -4.22 10.46 8.06
C TYR A 77 -5.03 11.45 7.23
N THR A 78 -5.67 12.44 7.86
CA THR A 78 -6.38 13.50 7.15
C THR A 78 -5.42 14.46 6.46
N ALA A 79 -4.30 14.85 7.07
CA ALA A 79 -3.28 15.64 6.38
C ALA A 79 -2.62 14.87 5.24
N VAL A 80 -2.28 13.59 5.47
CA VAL A 80 -1.73 12.73 4.41
C VAL A 80 -2.67 12.69 3.21
N ALA A 81 -3.97 12.44 3.42
CA ALA A 81 -4.95 12.32 2.35
C ALA A 81 -5.06 13.57 1.44
N ASN A 82 -4.72 14.75 1.98
CA ASN A 82 -4.78 16.03 1.27
C ASN A 82 -3.41 16.50 0.75
N SER A 83 -2.35 15.70 0.89
CA SER A 83 -0.99 16.05 0.49
C SER A 83 -0.66 15.67 -0.97
N ASP A 84 0.25 16.39 -1.59
CA ASP A 84 0.84 16.02 -2.88
C ASP A 84 1.60 14.68 -2.81
N ALA A 85 2.20 14.39 -1.64
CA ALA A 85 2.86 13.12 -1.39
C ALA A 85 1.90 11.92 -1.55
N PHE A 86 0.63 12.07 -1.16
CA PHE A 86 -0.38 11.03 -1.35
C PHE A 86 -0.86 10.91 -2.81
N VAL A 87 -0.81 11.98 -3.60
CA VAL A 87 -1.01 11.89 -5.06
C VAL A 87 0.09 11.03 -5.69
N ASN A 88 1.35 11.30 -5.35
CA ASN A 88 2.51 10.52 -5.80
C ASN A 88 2.45 9.07 -5.33
N TRP A 89 2.03 8.82 -4.10
CA TRP A 89 1.80 7.48 -3.58
C TRP A 89 0.81 6.69 -4.42
N LYS A 90 -0.35 7.28 -4.75
CA LYS A 90 -1.35 6.61 -5.61
C LYS A 90 -0.78 6.29 -6.99
N ALA A 91 0.07 7.16 -7.54
CA ALA A 91 0.72 6.92 -8.83
C ALA A 91 1.72 5.75 -8.77
N ILE A 92 2.55 5.67 -7.72
CA ILE A 92 3.47 4.53 -7.51
C ILE A 92 2.67 3.24 -7.27
N ALA A 93 1.63 3.30 -6.45
CA ALA A 93 0.76 2.17 -6.20
C ALA A 93 0.12 1.62 -7.48
N PHE A 94 -0.24 2.48 -8.43
CA PHE A 94 -0.72 2.06 -9.74
C PHE A 94 0.38 1.41 -10.59
N GLN A 95 1.62 1.86 -10.46
CA GLN A 95 2.76 1.33 -11.22
C GLN A 95 3.26 -0.04 -10.70
N LEU A 96 2.87 -0.46 -9.50
CA LEU A 96 3.17 -1.79 -8.95
C LEU A 96 2.79 -2.92 -9.92
N GLN A 97 1.72 -2.75 -10.70
CA GLN A 97 1.28 -3.74 -11.69
C GLN A 97 2.27 -3.93 -12.86
N SER A 98 3.22 -3.01 -13.07
CA SER A 98 4.24 -3.12 -14.11
C SER A 98 5.49 -3.90 -13.67
N LEU A 99 5.56 -4.30 -12.40
CA LEU A 99 6.71 -5.00 -11.84
C LEU A 99 6.78 -6.45 -12.32
N GLN A 100 7.99 -6.87 -12.71
CA GLN A 100 8.31 -8.27 -12.97
C GLN A 100 8.86 -8.91 -11.69
N LEU A 101 7.96 -9.47 -10.87
CA LEU A 101 8.32 -10.08 -9.58
C LEU A 101 9.36 -11.19 -9.69
N SER A 102 9.39 -11.92 -10.80
CA SER A 102 10.35 -13.00 -11.06
C SER A 102 11.80 -12.52 -11.21
N GLN A 103 12.03 -11.22 -11.42
CA GLN A 103 13.36 -10.63 -11.56
C GLN A 103 13.92 -10.10 -10.25
N LEU A 104 13.13 -10.07 -9.18
CA LEU A 104 13.56 -9.55 -7.89
C LEU A 104 14.41 -10.58 -7.15
N SER A 105 15.52 -10.13 -6.58
CA SER A 105 16.26 -10.91 -5.61
C SER A 105 15.44 -11.13 -4.32
N HIS A 106 15.94 -12.02 -3.46
CA HIS A 106 15.35 -12.25 -2.15
C HIS A 106 15.22 -10.95 -1.33
N ASP A 107 16.30 -10.17 -1.24
CA ASP A 107 16.32 -8.95 -0.42
C ASP A 107 15.44 -7.85 -1.03
N GLU A 108 15.40 -7.72 -2.37
CA GLU A 108 14.48 -6.79 -3.06
C GLU A 108 13.02 -7.18 -2.86
N THR A 109 12.70 -8.47 -2.92
CA THR A 109 11.34 -8.97 -2.65
C THR A 109 10.92 -8.65 -1.21
N MET A 110 11.79 -8.91 -0.24
CA MET A 110 11.52 -8.59 1.16
C MET A 110 11.29 -7.09 1.36
N ALA A 111 12.18 -6.24 0.82
CA ALA A 111 12.06 -4.79 0.93
C ALA A 111 10.78 -4.26 0.26
N LEU A 112 10.47 -4.74 -0.96
CA LEU A 112 9.26 -4.37 -1.69
C LEU A 112 8.01 -4.69 -0.86
N PHE A 113 7.84 -5.94 -0.44
CA PHE A 113 6.60 -6.37 0.21
C PHE A 113 6.42 -5.79 1.62
N ILE A 114 7.51 -5.52 2.37
CA ILE A 114 7.42 -4.79 3.64
C ILE A 114 6.88 -3.37 3.41
N ASN A 115 7.46 -2.65 2.46
CA ASN A 115 7.06 -1.27 2.18
C ASN A 115 5.64 -1.20 1.62
N VAL A 116 5.32 -2.09 0.67
CA VAL A 116 3.98 -2.13 0.05
C VAL A 116 2.91 -2.56 1.05
N TYR A 117 3.20 -3.47 1.99
CA TYR A 117 2.28 -3.79 3.08
C TYR A 117 2.00 -2.57 3.95
N ASN A 118 3.05 -1.89 4.43
CA ASN A 118 2.90 -0.70 5.28
C ASN A 118 2.12 0.41 4.55
N MET A 119 2.39 0.59 3.26
CA MET A 119 1.63 1.50 2.42
C MET A 119 0.16 1.07 2.29
N ALA A 120 -0.11 -0.18 1.95
CA ALA A 120 -1.48 -0.67 1.80
C ALA A 120 -2.30 -0.47 3.09
N THR A 121 -1.69 -0.70 4.26
CA THR A 121 -2.33 -0.48 5.56
C THR A 121 -2.71 0.99 5.76
N VAL A 122 -1.77 1.92 5.58
CA VAL A 122 -2.04 3.37 5.74
C VAL A 122 -3.09 3.84 4.74
N HIS A 123 -2.98 3.39 3.48
CA HIS A 123 -3.94 3.76 2.44
C HIS A 123 -5.35 3.25 2.76
N ALA A 124 -5.47 2.00 3.25
CA ALA A 124 -6.75 1.45 3.67
C ALA A 124 -7.37 2.25 4.82
N ILE A 125 -6.57 2.66 5.81
CA ILE A 125 -7.04 3.50 6.92
C ILE A 125 -7.54 4.86 6.41
N ILE A 126 -6.79 5.51 5.52
CA ILE A 126 -7.21 6.78 4.89
C ILE A 126 -8.54 6.59 4.15
N HIS A 127 -8.64 5.52 3.35
CA HIS A 127 -9.84 5.20 2.59
C HIS A 127 -11.07 4.96 3.49
N LEU A 128 -10.87 4.36 4.66
CA LEU A 128 -11.91 4.02 5.63
C LEU A 128 -12.28 5.17 6.59
N GLY A 129 -11.86 6.40 6.28
CA GLY A 129 -12.24 7.60 7.03
C GLY A 129 -11.09 8.25 7.81
N GLY A 130 -9.85 7.81 7.59
CA GLY A 130 -8.65 8.43 8.13
C GLY A 130 -8.69 8.55 9.65
N ASP A 131 -8.65 9.78 10.18
CA ASP A 131 -8.67 10.00 11.62
C ASP A 131 -10.00 9.65 12.30
N ARG A 132 -11.10 9.55 11.53
CA ARG A 132 -12.41 9.11 12.03
C ARG A 132 -12.56 7.58 12.04
N PHE A 133 -11.57 6.86 11.52
CA PHE A 133 -11.61 5.40 11.45
C PHE A 133 -11.45 4.78 12.85
N SER A 134 -12.43 3.97 13.24
CA SER A 134 -12.52 3.35 14.58
C SER A 134 -11.52 2.20 14.82
N GLY A 135 -10.71 1.85 13.81
CA GLY A 135 -9.64 0.85 13.93
C GLY A 135 -9.85 -0.37 13.04
N VAL A 136 -8.74 -1.02 12.67
CA VAL A 136 -8.75 -2.15 11.71
C VAL A 136 -9.60 -3.34 12.18
N LEU A 137 -9.73 -3.53 13.49
CA LEU A 137 -10.52 -4.61 14.09
C LEU A 137 -12.04 -4.42 13.91
N THR A 138 -12.51 -3.20 13.62
CA THR A 138 -13.93 -2.94 13.36
C THR A 138 -14.33 -3.27 11.93
N VAL A 139 -13.38 -3.61 11.06
CA VAL A 139 -13.62 -3.93 9.65
C VAL A 139 -13.49 -5.44 9.43
N PRO A 140 -14.60 -6.12 9.12
CA PRO A 140 -14.56 -7.55 8.83
C PRO A 140 -13.56 -7.86 7.71
N LYS A 141 -12.68 -8.83 7.97
CA LYS A 141 -11.69 -9.32 6.99
C LYS A 141 -10.75 -8.22 6.44
N PHE A 142 -10.45 -7.18 7.23
CA PHE A 142 -9.58 -6.08 6.81
C PHE A 142 -8.33 -6.57 6.05
N TRP A 143 -7.54 -7.45 6.65
CA TRP A 143 -6.26 -7.90 6.06
C TRP A 143 -6.39 -8.76 4.80
N SER A 144 -7.49 -9.49 4.62
CA SER A 144 -7.75 -10.25 3.38
C SER A 144 -8.47 -9.44 2.31
N THR A 145 -8.93 -8.22 2.65
CA THR A 145 -9.75 -7.37 1.78
C THR A 145 -8.94 -6.30 1.08
N TYR A 146 -8.03 -5.62 1.79
CA TYR A 146 -7.24 -4.51 1.25
C TYR A 146 -5.87 -4.98 0.77
N GLY A 147 -5.39 -4.36 -0.32
CA GLY A 147 -4.14 -4.77 -0.97
C GLY A 147 -3.89 -4.05 -2.29
N TYR A 148 -2.90 -4.52 -3.04
CA TYR A 148 -2.52 -3.94 -4.34
C TYR A 148 -2.40 -5.01 -5.42
N LEU A 149 -2.50 -4.58 -6.67
CA LEU A 149 -2.04 -5.35 -7.83
C LEU A 149 -0.54 -5.13 -7.97
N ILE A 150 0.23 -6.22 -7.95
CA ILE A 150 1.70 -6.20 -8.05
C ILE A 150 2.08 -7.21 -9.14
N GLY A 151 2.69 -6.72 -10.22
CA GLY A 151 2.69 -7.45 -11.48
C GLY A 151 1.25 -7.81 -11.89
N ASP A 152 1.04 -9.07 -12.25
CA ASP A 152 -0.27 -9.59 -12.71
C ASP A 152 -1.15 -10.15 -11.58
N HIS A 153 -0.74 -10.00 -10.32
CA HIS A 153 -1.39 -10.65 -9.18
C HIS A 153 -1.89 -9.64 -8.16
N PHE A 154 -3.07 -9.93 -7.60
CA PHE A 154 -3.54 -9.22 -6.41
C PHE A 154 -2.90 -9.83 -5.16
N PHE A 155 -2.40 -8.96 -4.30
CA PHE A 155 -1.89 -9.31 -2.98
C PHE A 155 -2.66 -8.50 -1.93
N SER A 156 -3.46 -9.19 -1.12
CA SER A 156 -4.00 -8.64 0.12
C SER A 156 -2.91 -8.48 1.18
N LEU A 157 -3.18 -7.74 2.27
CA LEU A 157 -2.27 -7.66 3.41
C LEU A 157 -1.92 -9.06 3.96
N ASP A 158 -2.89 -9.97 4.06
CA ASP A 158 -2.67 -11.37 4.46
C ASP A 158 -1.77 -12.12 3.46
N ASP A 159 -1.97 -11.90 2.15
CA ASP A 159 -1.12 -12.49 1.11
C ASP A 159 0.32 -12.00 1.19
N MET A 160 0.51 -10.69 1.43
CA MET A 160 1.83 -10.08 1.56
C MET A 160 2.55 -10.59 2.82
N GLU A 161 1.89 -10.55 3.98
CA GLU A 161 2.50 -10.95 5.25
C GLU A 161 2.70 -12.46 5.33
N HIS A 162 1.64 -13.23 5.14
CA HIS A 162 1.64 -14.67 5.41
C HIS A 162 2.03 -15.49 4.18
N GLY A 163 1.64 -15.04 2.99
CA GLY A 163 2.00 -15.68 1.74
C GLY A 163 3.45 -15.40 1.35
N ILE A 164 3.87 -14.14 1.29
CA ILE A 164 5.21 -13.77 0.81
C ILE A 164 6.23 -13.65 1.96
N LEU A 165 6.06 -12.69 2.87
CA LEU A 165 7.07 -12.34 3.87
C LEU A 165 7.35 -13.45 4.88
N ARG A 166 6.34 -14.29 5.19
CA ARG A 166 6.49 -15.51 6.01
C ARG A 166 6.80 -16.76 5.19
N CYS A 167 7.19 -16.63 3.92
CA CYS A 167 7.49 -17.74 3.00
C CYS A 167 6.38 -18.80 2.98
N ASN A 168 5.12 -18.36 2.90
CA ASN A 168 3.92 -19.20 2.88
C ASN A 168 3.81 -20.18 4.07
N ARG A 169 4.35 -19.82 5.23
CA ARG A 169 4.14 -20.56 6.48
C ARG A 169 2.68 -20.47 6.90
N ALA A 170 2.20 -21.53 7.56
CA ALA A 170 0.84 -21.59 8.07
C ALA A 170 0.48 -20.34 8.88
N HIS A 171 -0.68 -19.78 8.59
CA HIS A 171 -1.23 -18.61 9.28
C HIS A 171 -1.37 -18.89 10.78
N PRO A 172 -0.99 -17.97 11.68
CA PRO A 172 -1.00 -18.24 13.13
C PRO A 172 -2.38 -18.61 13.68
N SER A 173 -3.44 -17.91 13.25
CA SER A 173 -4.82 -18.22 13.64
C SER A 173 -5.44 -19.41 12.88
N SER A 174 -5.46 -19.38 11.53
CA SER A 174 -6.18 -20.41 10.77
C SER A 174 -5.41 -21.73 10.58
N LYS A 175 -4.10 -21.74 10.90
CA LYS A 175 -3.17 -22.87 10.70
C LYS A 175 -3.08 -23.39 9.26
N ARG A 176 -3.61 -22.65 8.29
CA ARG A 176 -3.55 -22.97 6.86
C ARG A 176 -2.53 -22.09 6.15
N ARG A 177 -1.95 -22.60 5.07
CA ARG A 177 -1.09 -21.80 4.18
C ARG A 177 -1.96 -20.82 3.39
N THR A 178 -1.43 -19.64 3.11
CA THR A 178 -2.13 -18.62 2.33
C THR A 178 -2.20 -19.01 0.87
N PHE A 179 -1.09 -19.50 0.31
CA PHE A 179 -1.02 -19.97 -1.07
C PHE A 179 -0.99 -21.48 -1.11
N TRP A 180 -1.83 -22.07 -1.95
CA TRP A 180 -1.81 -23.52 -2.14
C TRP A 180 -0.65 -23.90 -3.08
N PRO A 181 0.33 -24.73 -2.63
CA PRO A 181 1.58 -24.95 -3.36
C PRO A 181 1.44 -25.43 -4.80
N THR A 182 0.37 -26.18 -5.11
CA THR A 182 0.20 -26.82 -6.42
C THR A 182 -0.68 -26.04 -7.39
N SER A 183 -1.32 -24.95 -6.94
CA SER A 183 -2.31 -24.24 -7.77
C SER A 183 -2.21 -22.72 -7.73
N ASP A 184 -1.54 -22.14 -6.74
CA ASP A 184 -1.39 -20.69 -6.65
C ASP A 184 -0.08 -20.27 -7.34
N PRO A 185 -0.13 -19.52 -8.47
CA PRO A 185 1.07 -19.10 -9.19
C PRO A 185 1.97 -18.18 -8.35
N ARG A 186 1.43 -17.52 -7.32
CA ARG A 186 2.19 -16.60 -6.46
C ARG A 186 3.24 -17.33 -5.61
N VAL A 187 3.17 -18.66 -5.51
CA VAL A 187 4.20 -19.52 -4.88
C VAL A 187 5.56 -19.37 -5.57
N ALA A 188 5.58 -18.99 -6.85
CA ALA A 188 6.83 -18.76 -7.59
C ALA A 188 7.63 -17.55 -7.07
N PHE A 189 7.00 -16.62 -6.35
CA PHE A 189 7.63 -15.40 -5.85
C PHE A 189 8.05 -15.49 -4.38
N LEU A 190 8.05 -16.70 -3.80
CA LEU A 190 8.40 -16.87 -2.40
C LEU A 190 9.88 -16.55 -2.14
N PRO A 191 10.19 -15.75 -1.11
CA PRO A 191 11.55 -15.54 -0.67
C PRO A 191 12.19 -16.86 -0.24
N THR A 192 13.50 -17.01 -0.45
CA THR A 192 14.23 -18.25 -0.16
C THR A 192 14.36 -18.58 1.32
N ARG A 193 14.29 -17.58 2.20
CA ARG A 193 14.38 -17.74 3.66
C ARG A 193 13.39 -16.84 4.38
N PHE A 194 12.90 -17.31 5.52
CA PHE A 194 12.05 -16.51 6.41
C PHE A 194 12.91 -15.67 7.35
N ASP A 195 12.63 -14.37 7.40
CA ASP A 195 13.27 -13.45 8.34
C ASP A 195 12.27 -13.02 9.43
N HIS A 196 12.59 -13.31 10.69
CA HIS A 196 11.72 -12.98 11.82
C HIS A 196 11.64 -11.48 12.08
N ARG A 197 12.58 -10.67 11.56
CA ARG A 197 12.59 -9.21 11.72
C ARG A 197 11.37 -8.53 11.09
N ILE A 198 10.65 -9.21 10.19
CA ILE A 198 9.41 -8.66 9.63
C ILE A 198 8.38 -8.30 10.72
N HIS A 199 8.37 -8.99 11.86
CA HIS A 199 7.42 -8.70 12.94
C HIS A 199 7.65 -7.34 13.60
N PHE A 200 8.85 -6.78 13.46
CA PHE A 200 9.17 -5.42 13.91
C PHE A 200 9.00 -4.39 12.79
N ALA A 201 9.01 -4.82 11.53
CA ALA A 201 8.95 -3.93 10.37
C ALA A 201 7.51 -3.63 9.89
N LEU A 202 6.56 -4.53 10.18
CA LEU A 202 5.18 -4.40 9.70
C LEU A 202 4.30 -3.58 10.65
N VAL A 203 3.57 -2.62 10.08
CA VAL A 203 2.54 -1.83 10.77
C VAL A 203 1.20 -2.51 10.57
N CYS A 204 0.70 -3.20 11.60
CA CYS A 204 -0.57 -3.95 11.52
C CYS A 204 -1.82 -3.06 11.56
N GLY A 205 -1.67 -1.74 11.75
CA GLY A 205 -2.78 -0.77 11.76
C GLY A 205 -3.68 -0.82 13.00
N ALA A 206 -3.38 -1.69 13.96
CA ALA A 206 -4.08 -1.73 15.25
C ALA A 206 -3.84 -0.42 16.03
N ARG A 207 -4.92 0.15 16.57
CA ARG A 207 -4.94 1.37 17.40
C ARG A 207 -5.68 1.07 18.69
#